data_AF-A0A367LU84-F1
#
_entry.id   AF-A0A367LU84-F1
#
_cell.length_a   1.000
_cell.length_b   1.000
_cell.length_c   1.000
_cell.angle_alpha   90.00
_cell.angle_beta   90.00
_cell.angle_gamma   90.00
#
_symmetry.space_group_name_H-M   'P 1'
#
loop_
_entity.id
_entity.type
_entity.pdbx_description
1 polymer ?
#
loop_
_entity_poly.entity_id
_entity_poly.type
_entity_poly.pdbx_seq_one_letter_code
_entity_poly.pdbx_strand_id
1 'polypeptide(L)' 'YDEAGNFAYRVGLPGKSGVGGGIIAVVPGRFTVCVWSPELNAAGNSLAGIAALEKLSERIGWSIF' A
#
# COMPACT_ATOMS: atom_id res chain seq x y z
N TYR A 1 -6.73 -9.21 4.72
CA TYR A 1 -6.32 -10.33 3.85
C TYR A 1 -7.25 -10.47 2.64
N ASP A 2 -8.53 -10.12 2.76
CA ASP A 2 -9.50 -10.07 1.65
C ASP A 2 -9.46 -8.79 0.78
N GLU A 3 -8.41 -7.97 0.90
CA GLU A 3 -8.25 -6.71 0.14
C GLU A 3 -6.99 -6.67 -0.71
N ALA A 4 -6.30 -7.80 -0.92
CA ALA A 4 -5.12 -7.83 -1.77
C ALA A 4 -5.43 -7.32 -3.19
N GLY A 5 -6.61 -7.63 -3.73
CA GLY A 5 -7.08 -7.11 -5.02
C GLY A 5 -7.36 -5.61 -5.02
N ASN A 6 -8.01 -5.07 -3.97
CA ASN A 6 -8.28 -3.63 -3.86
C ASN A 6 -6.98 -2.83 -3.67
N PHE A 7 -6.04 -3.36 -2.88
CA PHE A 7 -4.70 -2.79 -2.74
C PHE A 7 -3.94 -2.79 -4.06
N ALA A 8 -3.94 -3.92 -4.78
CA ALA A 8 -3.31 -4.01 -6.10
C ALA A 8 -3.92 -3.00 -7.09
N TYR A 9 -5.25 -2.87 -7.12
CA TYR A 9 -5.95 -1.94 -7.99
C TYR A 9 -5.66 -0.46 -7.67
N ARG A 10 -5.68 -0.07 -6.39
CA ARG A 10 -5.50 1.33 -5.97
C ARG A 10 -4.04 1.76 -5.93
N VAL A 11 -3.15 0.89 -5.45
CA VAL A 11 -1.74 1.23 -5.23
C VAL A 11 -0.89 0.81 -6.42
N GLY A 12 -1.21 -0.27 -7.12
CA GLY A 12 -0.46 -0.66 -8.30
C GLY A 12 0.92 -1.26 -8.01
N LEU A 13 1.20 -1.68 -6.76
CA LEU A 13 2.52 -2.16 -6.33
C LEU A 13 2.40 -3.47 -5.53
N PRO A 14 3.37 -4.40 -5.64
CA PRO A 14 3.47 -5.55 -4.75
C PRO A 14 3.70 -5.10 -3.31
N GLY A 15 2.97 -5.66 -2.35
CA GLY A 15 3.12 -5.26 -0.95
C GLY A 15 2.50 -6.21 0.06
N LYS A 16 2.78 -5.94 1.34
CA LYS A 16 2.25 -6.68 2.49
C LYS A 16 1.88 -5.72 3.61
N SER A 17 0.72 -5.94 4.23
CA SER A 17 0.25 -5.22 5.41
C SER A 17 0.30 -6.08 6.69
N GLY A 18 0.29 -5.42 7.85
CA GLY A 18 0.12 -6.03 9.16
C GLY A 18 -0.82 -5.21 10.05
N VAL A 19 -1.54 -5.88 10.95
CA VAL A 19 -2.54 -5.26 11.85
C VAL A 19 -1.95 -4.26 12.86
N GLY A 20 -0.63 -4.17 12.97
CA GLY A 20 0.03 -3.07 13.68
C GLY A 20 0.02 -1.74 12.92
N GLY A 21 -0.61 -1.67 11.74
CA GLY A 21 -0.71 -0.46 10.91
C GLY A 21 0.41 -0.27 9.89
N GLY A 22 1.33 -1.23 9.80
CA GLY A 22 2.46 -1.20 8.85
C GLY A 22 2.08 -1.74 7.48
N ILE A 23 2.57 -1.10 6.43
CA ILE A 23 2.50 -1.60 5.04
C ILE A 23 3.86 -1.42 4.38
N ILE A 24 4.38 -2.48 3.77
CA ILE A 24 5.56 -2.44 2.91
C ILE A 24 5.14 -2.66 1.45
N ALA A 25 5.66 -1.85 0.54
CA ALA A 25 5.45 -1.99 -0.90
C ALA A 25 6.77 -1.87 -1.67
N VAL A 26 6.90 -2.63 -2.76
CA VAL A 26 8.10 -2.69 -3.59
C VAL A 26 7.83 -1.99 -4.92
N VAL A 27 8.71 -1.07 -5.30
CA VAL A 27 8.78 -0.52 -6.66
C VAL A 27 9.89 -1.28 -7.41
N PRO A 28 9.54 -2.19 -8.34
CA PRO A 28 10.52 -3.09 -8.96
C PRO A 28 11.70 -2.34 -9.59
N GLY A 29 12.92 -2.80 -9.29
CA GLY A 29 14.15 -2.24 -9.84
C GLY A 29 14.53 -0.84 -9.33
N ARG A 30 13.86 -0.33 -8.29
CA ARG A 30 14.06 1.05 -7.81
C ARG A 30 14.24 1.15 -6.30
N PHE A 31 13.17 0.93 -5.54
CA PHE A 31 13.18 1.10 -4.09
C PHE A 31 12.04 0.34 -3.43
N THR A 32 12.09 0.28 -2.11
CA THR A 32 11.01 -0.21 -1.24
C THR A 32 10.53 0.94 -0.37
N VAL A 33 9.22 1.02 -0.16
CA VAL A 33 8.58 2.01 0.70
C VAL A 33 7.87 1.29 1.85
N CYS A 34 8.02 1.85 3.05
CA CYS A 34 7.29 1.41 4.23
C CYS A 34 6.49 2.59 4.77
N VAL A 35 5.22 2.36 5.09
CA VAL A 35 4.33 3.32 5.75
C VAL A 35 3.78 2.71 7.03
N TRP A 36 3.49 3.55 8.01
CA TRP A 36 2.89 3.12 9.26
C TRP A 36 1.88 4.16 9.74
N SER A 37 0.67 3.70 10.03
CA SER A 37 -0.34 4.45 10.79
C SER A 37 -1.28 3.46 11.46
N PRO A 38 -1.56 3.60 12.77
CA PRO A 38 -2.25 2.59 13.57
C PRO A 38 -3.74 2.45 13.24
N GLU A 39 -4.38 3.46 12.65
CA GLU A 39 -5.82 3.41 12.32
C GLU A 39 -6.07 2.48 11.13
N LEU A 40 -6.92 1.46 11.34
CA LEU A 40 -7.20 0.41 10.36
C LEU A 40 -8.60 0.54 9.76
N ASN A 41 -8.76 0.14 8.50
CA ASN A 41 -10.06 -0.11 7.90
C ASN A 41 -10.66 -1.44 8.40
N ALA A 42 -11.90 -1.73 7.99
CA ALA A 42 -12.60 -2.96 8.38
C ALA A 42 -11.86 -4.26 7.97
N ALA A 43 -10.96 -4.20 6.98
CA ALA A 43 -10.15 -5.33 6.52
C ALA A 43 -8.79 -5.46 7.23
N GLY A 44 -8.50 -4.59 8.21
CA GLY A 44 -7.27 -4.60 9.01
C GLY A 44 -6.06 -3.93 8.34
N ASN A 45 -6.27 -3.12 7.30
CA ASN A 45 -5.21 -2.36 6.64
C ASN A 45 -5.19 -0.90 7.10
N SER A 46 -4.01 -0.29 7.17
CA SER A 46 -3.87 1.12 7.56
C SER A 46 -4.57 2.06 6.58
N LEU A 47 -5.50 2.89 7.07
CA LEU A 47 -6.23 3.86 6.24
C LEU A 47 -5.28 4.89 5.61
N ALA A 48 -4.49 5.57 6.46
CA ALA A 48 -3.54 6.57 6.01
C ALA A 48 -2.38 5.95 5.22
N GLY A 49 -1.96 4.72 5.58
CA GLY A 49 -0.91 3.99 4.86
C GLY A 49 -1.30 3.70 3.40
N ILE A 50 -2.52 3.20 3.17
CA ILE A 50 -3.01 2.96 1.81
C ILE A 50 -3.08 4.28 1.02
N ALA A 51 -3.67 5.33 1.60
CA ALA A 51 -3.82 6.62 0.93
C ALA A 51 -2.47 7.26 0.56
N ALA A 52 -1.46 7.10 1.41
CA ALA A 52 -0.10 7.57 1.14
C ALA A 52 0.55 6.81 -0.03
N LEU A 53 0.38 5.48 -0.09
CA LEU A 53 0.93 4.65 -1.15
C LEU A 53 0.24 4.87 -2.50
N GLU A 54 -1.08 5.06 -2.51
CA GLU A 54 -1.86 5.45 -3.69
C GLU A 54 -1.35 6.79 -4.26
N LYS A 55 -1.25 7.82 -3.43
CA LYS A 55 -0.69 9.13 -3.84
C LYS A 55 0.76 9.05 -4.29
N LEU A 56 1.56 8.20 -3.67
CA LEU A 56 2.95 8.00 -4.09
C LEU A 56 2.96 7.40 -5.50
N SER A 57 2.22 6.31 -5.71
CA SER A 57 2.11 5.60 -6.99
C SER A 57 1.69 6.53 -8.13
N GLU A 58 0.66 7.35 -7.92
CA GLU A 58 0.20 8.39 -8.86
C GLU A 58 1.32 9.38 -9.21
N ARG A 59 2.07 9.86 -8.21
CA ARG A 59 3.13 10.87 -8.42
C ARG A 59 4.34 10.32 -9.16
N ILE A 60 4.69 9.05 -8.92
CA ILE A 60 5.84 8.44 -9.58
C ILE A 60 5.45 7.88 -10.95
N GLY A 61 4.15 7.68 -11.23
CA GLY A 61 3.64 7.09 -12.47
C GLY A 61 3.87 5.58 -12.54
N TRP A 62 3.84 4.88 -11.40
CA TRP A 62 4.13 3.45 -11.31
C TRP A 62 2.98 2.68 -10.69
N SER A 63 1.94 2.50 -11.49
CA SER A 63 1.04 1.37 -11.33
C SER A 63 1.48 0.27 -12.30
N ILE A 64 1.62 -0.96 -11.81
CA ILE A 64 1.81 -2.13 -12.69
C ILE A 64 0.48 -2.66 -13.25
N PHE A 65 -0.65 -2.02 -12.91
CA PHE A 65 -2.01 -2.33 -13.36
C PHE A 65 -2.66 -1.12 -14.03
#